data_AF-A0A932XHJ6-F1
#
_entry.id   AF-A0A932XHJ6-F1
#
_cell.length_a   1.000
_cell.length_b   1.000
_cell.length_c   1.000
_cell.angle_alpha   90.00
_cell.angle_beta   90.00
_cell.angle_gamma   90.00
#
_symmetry.space_group_name_H-M   'P 1'
#
loop_
_entity.id
_entity.type
_entity.pdbx_description
1 polymer ?
#
loop_
_entity_poly.entity_id
_entity_poly.type
_entity_poly.pdbx_seq_one_letter_code
_entity_poly.pdbx_strand_id
1 'polypeptide(L)'
;MRWVTDDAGRRWGVERVGRTSGIVPPKHREGGFPEPADIVRFSCESDRAESPREVTTRAGLLEQLTDSELRALLNIAPRAG
;
A
#
# COMPACT_ATOMS: atom_id res chain seq x y z
N MET A 1 -0.23 -15.05 8.89
CA MET A 1 0.73 -14.16 8.21
C MET A 1 1.57 -14.99 7.26
N ARG A 2 1.64 -14.62 5.97
CA ARG A 2 2.43 -15.29 4.93
C ARG A 2 3.54 -14.35 4.46
N TRP A 3 4.74 -14.86 4.22
CA TRP A 3 5.83 -14.06 3.67
C TRP A 3 5.93 -14.24 2.15
N VAL A 4 6.18 -13.15 1.42
CA VAL A 4 6.46 -13.14 -0.02
C VAL A 4 7.68 -12.26 -0.30
N THR A 5 8.39 -12.55 -1.39
CA THR A 5 9.53 -11.75 -1.85
C THR A 5 9.15 -11.13 -3.19
N ASP A 6 9.44 -9.83 -3.37
CA ASP A 6 9.22 -9.16 -4.65
C ASP A 6 10.42 -9.31 -5.60
N ASP A 7 10.29 -8.83 -6.84
CA ASP A 7 11.33 -8.94 -7.87
C ASP A 7 12.60 -8.14 -7.54
N ALA A 8 12.51 -7.19 -6.59
CA ALA A 8 13.65 -6.44 -6.07
C ALA A 8 14.33 -7.13 -4.87
N GLY A 9 13.88 -8.34 -4.50
CA GLY A 9 14.43 -9.12 -3.39
C GLY A 9 13.96 -8.68 -2.00
N ARG A 10 12.98 -7.77 -1.88
CA ARG A 10 12.46 -7.31 -0.58
C ARG A 10 11.46 -8.31 -0.03
N ARG A 11 11.51 -8.55 1.29
CA ARG A 11 10.54 -9.44 1.98
C ARG A 11 9.34 -8.66 2.48
N TRP A 12 8.16 -9.20 2.20
CA TRP A 12 6.86 -8.64 2.56
C TRP A 12 6.06 -9.62 3.43
N GLY A 13 5.61 -9.14 4.56
CA GLY A 13 4.63 -9.79 5.41
C GLY A 13 3.23 -9.51 4.90
N VAL A 14 2.49 -10.57 4.57
CA VAL A 14 1.13 -10.53 4.05
C VAL A 14 0.19 -11.05 5.12
N GLU A 15 -0.72 -10.20 5.56
CA GLU A 15 -1.72 -10.53 6.57
C GLU A 15 -3.11 -10.22 6.04
N ARG A 16 -4.02 -11.20 6.13
CA ARG A 16 -5.44 -10.98 5.87
C ARG A 16 -6.05 -10.37 7.12
N VAL A 17 -6.39 -9.09 7.05
CA VAL A 17 -6.82 -8.28 8.21
C VAL A 17 -8.33 -8.11 8.28
N GLY A 18 -9.06 -8.59 7.27
CA GLY A 18 -10.52 -8.59 7.29
C GLY A 18 -11.11 -9.02 5.95
N ARG A 19 -12.44 -8.93 5.87
CA ARG A 19 -13.21 -8.90 4.63
C ARG A 19 -13.92 -7.57 4.56
N THR A 20 -14.06 -6.99 3.38
CA THR A 20 -15.02 -5.90 3.19
C THR A 20 -16.39 -6.44 3.56
N SER A 21 -16.94 -6.03 4.71
CA SER A 21 -18.37 -6.18 4.95
C SER A 21 -19.06 -5.44 3.81
N GLY A 22 -20.07 -6.04 3.18
CA GLY A 22 -20.78 -5.47 2.02
C GLY A 22 -21.60 -4.21 2.32
N ILE A 23 -21.09 -3.28 3.13
CA ILE A 23 -21.76 -2.08 3.67
C ILE A 23 -21.44 -0.83 2.84
N VAL A 24 -20.72 -0.92 1.73
CA VAL A 24 -20.78 0.15 0.72
C VAL A 24 -21.84 -0.28 -0.29
N PRO A 25 -23.05 0.32 -0.32
CA PRO A 25 -23.98 0.06 -1.40
C PRO A 25 -23.40 0.68 -2.67
N PRO A 26 -22.94 -0.11 -3.68
CA PRO A 26 -22.72 0.46 -4.98
C PRO A 26 -24.10 0.82 -5.54
N LYS A 27 -24.20 1.95 -6.26
CA LYS A 27 -25.39 2.32 -7.03
C LYS A 27 -25.95 1.06 -7.68
N HIS A 28 -27.22 0.78 -7.40
CA HIS A 28 -27.97 -0.39 -7.84
C HIS A 28 -27.68 -0.66 -9.32
N ARG A 29 -26.86 -1.68 -9.59
CA ARG A 29 -26.67 -2.22 -10.94
C ARG A 29 -27.29 -3.61 -10.88
N GLU A 30 -28.32 -3.82 -11.71
CA GLU A 30 -29.04 -5.09 -11.77
C GLU A 30 -28.05 -6.24 -12.01
N GLY A 31 -27.97 -7.17 -11.06
CA GLY A 31 -27.17 -8.40 -11.17
C GLY A 31 -26.09 -8.54 -10.09
N GLY A 32 -26.47 -9.12 -8.94
CA GLY A 32 -25.56 -9.68 -7.93
C GLY A 32 -24.90 -8.66 -7.00
N PHE A 33 -24.96 -8.91 -5.68
CA PHE A 33 -24.08 -8.23 -4.72
C PHE A 33 -22.62 -8.62 -5.03
N PRO A 34 -21.66 -7.69 -5.00
CA PRO A 34 -20.25 -8.06 -5.12
C PRO A 34 -19.86 -8.94 -3.93
N GLU A 35 -19.21 -10.07 -4.21
CA GLU A 35 -18.65 -10.93 -3.17
C GLU A 35 -17.69 -10.13 -2.27
N PRO A 36 -17.74 -10.29 -0.94
CA PRO A 36 -16.81 -9.66 -0.01
C PRO A 36 -15.34 -9.90 -0.39
N ALA A 37 -14.63 -8.84 -0.76
CA ALA A 37 -13.20 -8.92 -1.03
C ALA A 37 -12.40 -9.03 0.27
N ASP A 38 -11.32 -9.80 0.24
CA ASP A 38 -10.40 -9.88 1.37
C ASP A 38 -9.58 -8.59 1.46
N ILE A 39 -9.48 -8.02 2.67
CA ILE A 39 -8.59 -6.90 2.95
C ILE A 39 -7.25 -7.49 3.36
N VAL A 40 -6.23 -7.23 2.55
CA VAL A 40 -4.86 -7.72 2.76
C VAL A 40 -3.94 -6.56 3.10
N ARG A 41 -3.24 -6.67 4.24
CA ARG A 41 -2.19 -5.75 4.66
C ARG A 41 -0.83 -6.30 4.24
N PHE A 42 -0.02 -5.43 3.65
CA PHE A 42 1.36 -5.70 3.32
C PHE A 42 2.28 -4.89 4.23
N SER A 43 3.33 -5.52 4.75
CA SER A 43 4.37 -4.84 5.53
C SER A 43 5.74 -5.28 5.03
N CYS A 44 6.56 -4.36 4.53
CA CYS A 44 7.92 -4.67 4.09
C CYS A 44 8.84 -4.79 5.31
N GLU A 45 9.71 -5.80 5.33
CA GLU A 45 10.69 -5.98 6.40
C GLU A 45 11.76 -4.87 6.38
N SER A 46 12.15 -4.41 5.18
CA SER A 46 13.13 -3.34 5.02
C SER A 46 12.67 -2.00 5.59
N ASP A 47 11.35 -1.76 5.65
CA ASP A 47 10.78 -0.53 6.24
C ASP A 47 11.01 -0.46 7.76
N ARG A 48 11.32 -1.60 8.41
CA ARG A 48 11.64 -1.66 9.86
C ARG A 48 13.10 -1.33 10.17
N ALA A 49 13.95 -1.17 9.16
CA ALA A 49 15.36 -0.86 9.36
C ALA A 49 15.60 0.65 9.57
N GLU A 50 14.65 1.50 9.17
CA GLU A 50 14.79 2.94 9.37
C GLU A 50 14.44 3.34 10.80
N SER A 51 15.32 4.15 11.39
CA SER A 51 15.07 4.68 12.71
C SER A 51 13.84 5.60 12.69
N PRO A 52 13.07 5.70 13.80
CA PRO A 52 11.94 6.63 13.89
C PRO A 52 12.30 8.08 13.54
N ARG A 53 13.55 8.47 13.79
CA ARG A 53 14.10 9.78 13.43
C ARG A 53 14.17 9.96 11.92
N GLU A 54 14.71 8.98 11.20
CA GLU A 54 14.81 9.01 9.74
C GLU A 54 13.43 9.01 9.07
N VAL A 55 12.50 8.21 9.59
CA VAL A 55 11.09 8.20 9.13
C VAL A 55 10.45 9.58 9.29
N THR A 56 10.65 10.22 10.45
CA THR A 56 10.11 11.56 10.73
C THR A 56 10.75 12.63 9.84
N THR A 57 12.07 12.57 9.68
CA THR A 57 12.80 13.49 8.79
C THR A 57 12.33 13.35 7.35
N ARG A 58 12.15 12.12 6.85
CA ARG A 58 11.63 11.89 5.50
C ARG A 58 10.20 12.40 5.35
N ALA A 59 9.33 12.16 6.32
CA ALA A 59 7.95 12.67 6.28
C ALA A 59 7.93 14.20 6.17
N GLY A 60 8.75 14.89 6.99
CA GLY A 60 8.88 16.35 6.92
C GLY A 60 9.44 16.86 5.59
N LEU A 61 10.38 16.14 4.97
CA LEU A 61 10.89 16.48 3.64
C LEU A 61 9.81 16.29 2.55
N LEU A 62 8.98 15.25 2.65
CA LEU A 62 7.88 15.02 1.70
C LEU A 62 6.78 16.08 1.82
N GLU A 63 6.49 16.57 3.03
CA GLU A 63 5.53 17.64 3.27
C GLU A 63 5.95 18.99 2.68
N GLN A 64 7.26 19.19 2.42
CA GLN A 64 7.80 20.39 1.79
C GLN A 64 7.71 20.34 0.26
N LEU A 65 7.39 19.19 -0.33
CA LEU A 65 7.28 19.04 -1.78
C LEU A 65 5.95 19.59 -2.27
N THR A 66 5.98 20.20 -3.45
CA THR A 66 4.75 20.53 -4.19
C THR A 66 4.08 19.26 -4.70
N ASP A 67 2.77 19.32 -4.94
CA ASP A 67 2.00 18.24 -5.57
C ASP A 67 2.63 17.73 -6.87
N SER A 68 3.23 18.62 -7.66
CA SER A 68 3.95 18.27 -8.90
C SER A 68 5.20 17.44 -8.64
N GLU A 69 5.99 17.79 -7.62
CA GLU A 69 7.22 17.08 -7.27
C GLU A 69 6.91 15.72 -6.65
N LEU A 70 5.88 15.63 -5.82
CA LEU A 70 5.41 14.36 -5.27
C LEU A 70 4.96 13.42 -6.37
N ARG A 71 4.19 13.91 -7.35
CA ARG A 71 3.77 13.12 -8.52
C ARG A 71 4.95 12.69 -9.39
N ALA A 72 5.97 13.52 -9.54
CA ALA A 72 7.18 13.17 -10.28
C ALA A 72 7.93 12.00 -9.60
N LEU A 73 8.06 12.01 -8.28
CA LEU A 73 8.67 10.91 -7.53
C LEU A 73 7.88 9.60 -7.67
N LEU A 74 6.55 9.67 -7.63
CA LEU A 74 5.69 8.49 -7.80
C LEU A 74 5.74 7.91 -9.22
N ASN A 75 6.00 8.74 -10.24
CA ASN A 75 6.10 8.30 -11.63
C ASN A 75 7.47 7.71 -12.01
N ILE A 76 8.49 7.85 -11.17
CA ILE A 76 9.84 7.29 -11.39
C ILE A 76 9.95 5.86 -10.84
N ALA A 77 8.98 5.37 -10.08
CA ALA A 77 8.95 3.97 -9.65
C ALA A 77 8.97 3.05 -10.90
N PRO A 78 9.91 2.10 -11.01
CA PRO A 78 9.98 1.22 -12.16
C PRO A 78 8.66 0.47 -12.26
N ARG A 79 7.98 0.62 -13.40
CA ARG A 79 6.83 -0.22 -13.72
C ARG A 79 7.36 -1.65 -13.76
N ALA A 80 6.95 -2.47 -12.80
CA ALA A 80 7.21 -3.90 -12.84
C ALA A 80 6.71 -4.42 -14.19
N GLY A 81 7.64 -4.86 -15.03
CA GLY A 81 7.41 -5.48 -16.33
C GLY A 81 7.55 -6.99 -16.23
#